data_AF-A0A173YW53-F1
#
_entry.id   AF-A0A173YW53-F1
#
_cell.length_a   1.000
_cell.length_b   1.000
_cell.length_c   1.000
_cell.angle_alpha   90.00
_cell.angle_beta   90.00
_cell.angle_gamma   90.00
#
_symmetry.space_group_name_H-M   'P 1'
#
loop_
_entity.id
_entity.type
_entity.pdbx_description
1 polymer ?
#
loop_
_entity_poly.entity_id
_entity_poly.type
_entity_poly.pdbx_seq_one_letter_code
_entity_poly.pdbx_strand_id
1 'polypeptide(L)'
;MKANNLFLAGVAALSLGMTACNNEDVPQVNNPGEGTTFAGMYISSMKDVSTRAVNDKQEDYGGRTEESKLTELQLLSNVLPQTWTLGAAADETGKFWETQTAGTFKVAPWKTNPGPQSMALLFNKGTLSADIATAPDKTHGSTATAVKDIAALATDNKFVMTSKAEQKTIAPGITENAAKTGTSEAQNVFSFDVERVVAQGLVAKDAALKETTADGKGKVDLTDITYTAINGAAKTYLFRNHAGKRTIGDADGLYEGFASAIDGYTDFETAKEPEGSAKENLIRLGNLLSKDNPQQDDLGMYAAKNAAASASEAKTGAGIYFLENSVKKDAFTAKNKNFGYYRLPYAKVYTTYTPNEVWKLEDGKLVKETNFQKGTTFFRGEKDGLIYASKEAAKKSQLNPDQGAYTYMNGKCAYRALWNRQTVTADGKSIVNADTRRNNTYLLTIKAFQGLGMPWDPSDPKDPYLPKPTDPTEPTNPENPDIEKEETYMRVEAKVLQWNLVSRDVVLE
;
A
#
# COMPACT_ATOMS: atom_id res chain seq x y z
N MET A 1 -73.18 49.51 36.19
CA MET A 1 -72.94 48.17 35.62
C MET A 1 -73.73 48.08 34.32
N LYS A 2 -73.18 47.46 33.27
CA LYS A 2 -73.68 47.46 31.87
C LYS A 2 -73.67 48.84 31.21
N ALA A 3 -73.52 48.84 29.88
CA ALA A 3 -73.24 50.02 29.06
C ALA A 3 -74.39 50.33 28.10
N ASN A 4 -74.43 51.58 27.64
CA ASN A 4 -75.42 52.10 26.70
C ASN A 4 -74.96 51.95 25.23
N ASN A 5 -75.93 51.86 24.31
CA ASN A 5 -76.16 52.66 23.09
C ASN A 5 -74.98 53.11 22.19
N LEU A 6 -75.17 53.41 20.88
CA LEU A 6 -76.20 53.06 19.87
C LEU A 6 -75.76 53.73 18.54
N PHE A 7 -75.77 52.99 17.43
CA PHE A 7 -75.94 53.47 16.04
C PHE A 7 -74.90 54.37 15.30
N LEU A 8 -74.84 54.06 14.00
CA LEU A 8 -74.59 54.91 12.82
C LEU A 8 -73.17 55.37 12.47
N ALA A 9 -73.06 55.86 11.23
CA ALA A 9 -71.83 55.91 10.43
C ALA A 9 -71.47 57.35 10.02
N GLY A 10 -70.20 57.53 9.64
CA GLY A 10 -69.70 58.71 8.95
C GLY A 10 -68.75 58.30 7.83
N VAL A 11 -68.96 58.81 6.62
CA VAL A 11 -68.05 58.66 5.48
C VAL A 11 -67.24 59.95 5.33
N ALA A 12 -65.93 59.81 5.24
CA ALA A 12 -65.01 60.87 4.81
C ALA A 12 -64.04 60.28 3.78
N ALA A 13 -63.62 61.07 2.81
CA ALA A 13 -62.80 60.62 1.67
C ALA A 13 -61.72 61.65 1.33
N LEU A 14 -60.72 61.22 0.54
CA LEU A 14 -59.54 61.99 0.08
C LEU A 14 -58.51 62.24 1.21
N SER A 15 -57.19 62.19 1.00
CA SER A 15 -56.40 62.02 -0.24
C SER A 15 -54.99 61.43 0.03
N LEU A 16 -54.39 60.91 -1.05
CA LEU A 16 -52.98 60.55 -1.30
C LEU A 16 -51.90 60.91 -0.26
N GLY A 17 -51.13 59.89 0.13
CA GLY A 17 -49.77 60.01 0.66
C GLY A 17 -49.00 58.70 0.48
N MET A 18 -48.05 58.63 -0.45
CA MET A 18 -47.19 57.45 -0.62
C MET A 18 -45.88 57.60 0.14
N THR A 19 -45.57 56.63 0.99
CA THR A 19 -44.21 56.34 1.47
C THR A 19 -44.09 54.84 1.67
N ALA A 20 -43.17 54.20 0.95
CA ALA A 20 -42.88 52.78 1.11
C ALA A 20 -41.80 52.59 2.19
N CYS A 21 -42.06 51.72 3.14
CA CYS A 21 -41.09 51.23 4.12
C CYS A 21 -41.14 49.69 4.17
N ASN A 22 -40.01 49.08 4.51
CA ASN A 22 -39.77 47.64 4.37
C ASN A 22 -40.69 46.77 5.25
N ASN A 23 -41.05 45.58 4.75
CA ASN A 23 -41.34 44.46 5.64
C ASN A 23 -40.01 43.87 6.12
N GLU A 24 -39.69 44.08 7.39
CA GLU A 24 -38.74 43.23 8.11
C GLU A 24 -39.48 42.02 8.72
N ASP A 25 -38.72 40.95 8.98
CA ASP A 25 -39.01 39.84 9.88
C ASP A 25 -40.45 39.28 9.91
N VAL A 26 -40.74 38.39 8.95
CA VAL A 26 -41.54 37.20 9.25
C VAL A 26 -40.60 36.15 9.86
N PRO A 27 -40.77 35.74 11.14
CA PRO A 27 -39.94 34.70 11.72
C PRO A 27 -40.07 33.39 10.94
N GLN A 28 -38.95 32.87 10.43
CA GLN A 28 -38.91 31.53 9.84
C GLN A 28 -39.31 30.51 10.92
N VAL A 29 -40.48 29.90 10.77
CA VAL A 29 -40.90 28.75 11.58
C VAL A 29 -40.03 27.57 11.16
N ASN A 30 -38.94 27.34 11.89
CA ASN A 30 -38.01 26.25 11.63
C ASN A 30 -38.74 24.90 11.65
N ASN A 31 -38.88 24.27 10.48
CA ASN A 31 -39.25 22.87 10.39
C ASN A 31 -38.23 22.04 11.18
N PRO A 32 -38.62 21.19 12.15
CA PRO A 32 -37.67 20.47 13.01
C PRO A 32 -36.72 19.49 12.29
N GLY A 33 -36.92 19.24 10.99
CA GLY A 33 -36.03 18.43 10.15
C GLY A 33 -35.02 19.23 9.30
N GLU A 34 -35.07 20.56 9.31
CA GLU A 34 -34.14 21.41 8.55
C GLU A 34 -33.03 21.96 9.44
N GLY A 35 -31.78 21.89 8.96
CA GLY A 35 -30.62 22.45 9.66
C GLY A 35 -30.73 23.95 9.93
N THR A 36 -30.24 24.40 11.09
CA THR A 36 -30.30 25.81 11.55
C THR A 36 -28.97 26.57 11.41
N THR A 37 -27.96 25.97 10.79
CA THR A 37 -26.65 26.57 10.52
C THR A 37 -26.04 25.93 9.27
N PHE A 38 -25.03 26.56 8.67
CA PHE A 38 -24.28 25.99 7.54
C PHE A 38 -22.87 25.55 7.93
N ALA A 39 -22.33 24.59 7.20
CA ALA A 39 -20.94 24.15 7.28
C ALA A 39 -20.33 24.01 5.89
N GLY A 40 -18.99 24.07 5.83
CA GLY A 40 -18.18 23.89 4.62
C GLY A 40 -16.93 23.06 4.93
N MET A 41 -16.19 22.65 3.91
CA MET A 41 -14.98 21.83 4.10
C MET A 41 -13.87 22.21 3.12
N TYR A 42 -12.63 22.15 3.62
CA TYR A 42 -11.42 22.00 2.81
C TYR A 42 -10.94 20.55 2.92
N ILE A 43 -10.54 19.97 1.80
CA ILE A 43 -10.10 18.57 1.74
C ILE A 43 -8.76 18.50 1.02
N SER A 44 -7.77 17.93 1.70
CA SER A 44 -6.37 17.90 1.29
C SER A 44 -5.98 16.46 0.95
N SER A 45 -5.74 16.18 -0.33
CA SER A 45 -4.96 15.00 -0.73
C SER A 45 -3.48 15.36 -0.56
N MET A 46 -3.01 15.27 0.69
CA MET A 46 -1.84 15.99 1.23
C MET A 46 -0.66 16.20 0.27
N LYS A 47 -0.29 17.47 0.12
CA LYS A 47 0.90 17.97 -0.58
C LYS A 47 1.99 18.45 0.40
N ASP A 48 2.11 17.79 1.55
CA ASP A 48 3.04 18.22 2.60
C ASP A 48 4.42 17.55 2.46
N VAL A 49 5.47 18.37 2.44
CA VAL A 49 6.79 17.99 1.92
C VAL A 49 7.82 17.93 3.06
N SER A 50 8.45 16.77 3.26
CA SER A 50 9.56 16.62 4.21
C SER A 50 10.76 15.90 3.62
N THR A 51 11.78 16.66 3.22
CA THR A 51 13.10 16.12 2.85
C THR A 51 13.96 15.87 4.08
N ARG A 52 13.91 14.64 4.61
CA ARG A 52 14.80 14.11 5.65
C ARG A 52 15.03 12.61 5.47
N ALA A 53 15.96 12.05 6.24
CA ALA A 53 16.51 10.72 5.97
C ALA A 53 17.02 10.02 7.23
N VAL A 54 16.60 8.77 7.40
CA VAL A 54 17.40 7.69 7.98
C VAL A 54 17.64 6.70 6.83
N ASN A 55 18.90 6.54 6.40
CA ASN A 55 19.42 5.78 5.24
C ASN A 55 18.71 5.94 3.86
N ASP A 56 17.42 5.72 3.77
CA ASP A 56 16.60 5.93 2.58
C ASP A 56 16.13 7.40 2.54
N LYS A 57 16.06 8.03 1.36
CA LYS A 57 15.53 9.40 1.25
C LYS A 57 14.02 9.36 1.09
N GLN A 58 13.31 10.15 1.88
CA GLN A 58 11.92 10.50 1.61
C GLN A 58 11.85 11.82 0.84
N GLU A 59 11.21 11.75 -0.31
CA GLU A 59 10.43 12.83 -0.88
C GLU A 59 9.07 12.18 -1.24
N ASP A 60 8.34 12.80 -2.15
CA ASP A 60 6.95 12.50 -2.51
C ASP A 60 6.88 11.41 -3.70
N TYR A 61 5.78 10.92 -4.32
CA TYR A 61 5.80 10.33 -5.72
C TYR A 61 4.48 10.43 -6.50
N GLY A 62 4.45 11.04 -7.69
CA GLY A 62 3.25 11.55 -8.38
C GLY A 62 2.05 10.61 -8.47
N GLY A 63 2.34 9.31 -8.47
CA GLY A 63 1.44 8.30 -9.00
C GLY A 63 1.25 8.49 -10.49
N ARG A 64 0.38 7.66 -11.05
CA ARG A 64 -0.21 7.90 -12.36
C ARG A 64 -1.46 8.78 -12.23
N THR A 65 -1.88 9.42 -13.32
CA THR A 65 -3.10 10.24 -13.37
C THR A 65 -4.33 9.45 -12.87
N GLU A 66 -4.39 8.16 -13.22
CA GLU A 66 -5.46 7.24 -12.84
C GLU A 66 -5.51 6.97 -11.33
N GLU A 67 -4.38 7.08 -10.63
CA GLU A 67 -4.26 6.82 -9.19
C GLU A 67 -4.67 8.03 -8.34
N SER A 68 -4.76 9.22 -8.94
CA SER A 68 -5.02 10.50 -8.26
C SER A 68 -6.42 11.07 -8.54
N LYS A 69 -7.18 10.48 -9.47
CA LYS A 69 -8.49 11.01 -9.87
C LYS A 69 -9.58 10.75 -8.82
N LEU A 70 -10.32 11.80 -8.49
CA LEU A 70 -11.45 11.78 -7.56
C LEU A 70 -12.76 12.00 -8.35
N THR A 71 -13.81 11.24 -8.02
CA THR A 71 -15.09 11.25 -8.79
C THR A 71 -16.33 11.35 -7.90
N GLU A 72 -16.30 10.69 -6.75
CA GLU A 72 -17.35 10.66 -5.73
C GLU A 72 -16.70 10.93 -4.36
N LEU A 73 -17.35 11.72 -3.52
CA LEU A 73 -16.98 12.00 -2.13
C LEU A 73 -18.17 11.71 -1.22
N GLN A 74 -17.95 10.95 -0.15
CA GLN A 74 -18.91 10.76 0.93
C GLN A 74 -18.37 11.33 2.25
N LEU A 75 -19.21 12.07 2.96
CA LEU A 75 -19.07 12.38 4.39
C LEU A 75 -19.95 11.40 5.18
N LEU A 76 -19.33 10.62 6.05
CA LEU A 76 -20.03 9.96 7.16
C LEU A 76 -20.18 10.97 8.30
N SER A 77 -21.38 11.10 8.85
CA SER A 77 -21.67 11.91 10.04
C SER A 77 -22.73 11.22 10.90
N ASN A 78 -22.64 11.40 12.23
CA ASN A 78 -23.63 10.88 13.17
C ASN A 78 -24.92 11.73 13.23
N VAL A 79 -24.97 12.84 12.48
CA VAL A 79 -26.14 13.74 12.39
C VAL A 79 -26.70 13.77 10.98
N LEU A 80 -25.86 14.01 9.97
CA LEU A 80 -26.28 14.12 8.58
C LEU A 80 -25.15 13.72 7.61
N PRO A 81 -25.11 12.47 7.14
CA PRO A 81 -24.24 12.05 6.05
C PRO A 81 -24.51 12.86 4.78
N GLN A 82 -23.48 13.06 3.97
CA GLN A 82 -23.55 13.81 2.70
C GLN A 82 -22.79 13.07 1.60
N THR A 83 -23.13 13.33 0.34
CA THR A 83 -22.43 12.78 -0.82
C THR A 83 -22.39 13.83 -1.94
N TRP A 84 -21.20 14.03 -2.51
CA TRP A 84 -20.95 14.98 -3.59
C TRP A 84 -20.29 14.25 -4.77
N THR A 85 -20.54 14.74 -5.98
CA THR A 85 -19.79 14.33 -7.18
C THR A 85 -18.82 15.42 -7.61
N LEU A 86 -17.85 15.13 -8.48
CA LEU A 86 -16.99 16.17 -9.04
C LEU A 86 -17.82 17.19 -9.85
N GLY A 87 -17.60 18.48 -9.61
CA GLY A 87 -18.16 19.61 -10.37
C GLY A 87 -17.25 20.01 -11.54
N ALA A 88 -17.80 20.75 -12.51
CA ALA A 88 -17.04 21.36 -13.60
C ALA A 88 -16.60 22.81 -13.29
N ALA A 89 -17.37 23.48 -12.43
CA ALA A 89 -17.08 24.80 -11.88
C ALA A 89 -17.08 24.78 -10.35
N ALA A 90 -16.61 25.87 -9.75
CA ALA A 90 -16.73 26.09 -8.32
C ALA A 90 -18.20 26.32 -7.91
N ASP A 91 -18.52 26.04 -6.65
CA ASP A 91 -19.78 26.37 -5.98
C ASP A 91 -21.05 25.65 -6.49
N GLU A 92 -20.93 24.67 -7.40
CA GLU A 92 -22.07 23.86 -7.85
C GLU A 92 -22.71 23.07 -6.69
N THR A 93 -24.03 23.21 -6.50
CA THR A 93 -24.77 22.49 -5.44
C THR A 93 -24.62 20.97 -5.57
N GLY A 94 -24.31 20.29 -4.47
CA GLY A 94 -24.08 18.84 -4.47
C GLY A 94 -22.77 18.40 -5.12
N LYS A 95 -21.83 19.34 -5.34
CA LYS A 95 -20.50 19.06 -5.88
C LYS A 95 -19.35 19.32 -4.91
N PHE A 96 -18.22 18.69 -5.24
CA PHE A 96 -16.90 19.12 -4.80
C PHE A 96 -16.05 19.52 -6.02
N TRP A 97 -15.09 20.42 -5.84
CA TRP A 97 -14.21 20.93 -6.91
C TRP A 97 -12.80 21.18 -6.39
N GLU A 98 -11.81 21.16 -7.28
CA GLU A 98 -10.43 21.51 -6.94
C GLU A 98 -10.27 23.03 -6.82
N THR A 99 -9.45 23.47 -5.89
CA THR A 99 -9.11 24.89 -5.69
C THR A 99 -7.93 25.30 -6.57
N GLN A 100 -7.51 26.57 -6.51
CA GLN A 100 -6.27 27.01 -7.17
C GLN A 100 -5.01 26.31 -6.62
N THR A 101 -5.08 25.71 -5.42
CA THR A 101 -4.03 24.87 -4.86
C THR A 101 -4.29 23.42 -5.29
N ALA A 102 -3.50 22.92 -6.25
CA ALA A 102 -3.62 21.56 -6.74
C ALA A 102 -3.45 20.52 -5.60
N GLY A 103 -4.33 19.53 -5.55
CA GLY A 103 -4.48 18.57 -4.45
C GLY A 103 -5.33 19.06 -3.27
N THR A 104 -5.92 20.25 -3.35
CA THR A 104 -6.83 20.80 -2.32
C THR A 104 -8.18 21.11 -2.93
N PHE A 105 -9.24 20.58 -2.31
CA PHE A 105 -10.62 20.63 -2.79
C PHE A 105 -11.56 21.36 -1.82
N LYS A 106 -12.66 21.90 -2.33
CA LYS A 106 -13.82 22.40 -1.56
C LYS A 106 -15.07 21.59 -1.89
N VAL A 107 -16.03 21.61 -0.97
CA VAL A 107 -17.41 21.14 -1.18
C VAL A 107 -18.39 22.32 -1.20
N ALA A 108 -19.53 22.16 -1.86
CA ALA A 108 -20.66 23.06 -1.67
C ALA A 108 -21.11 23.04 -0.20
N PRO A 109 -21.32 24.20 0.45
CA PRO A 109 -21.81 24.25 1.82
C PRO A 109 -23.12 23.50 2.00
N TRP A 110 -23.34 22.91 3.18
CA TRP A 110 -24.58 22.20 3.48
C TRP A 110 -25.23 22.71 4.77
N LYS A 111 -26.57 22.65 4.78
CA LYS A 111 -27.40 22.96 5.95
C LYS A 111 -27.26 21.81 6.97
N THR A 112 -27.04 22.14 8.23
CA THR A 112 -26.78 21.16 9.31
C THR A 112 -27.18 21.73 10.67
N ASN A 113 -27.02 20.95 11.74
CA ASN A 113 -27.35 21.34 13.11
C ASN A 113 -26.10 21.69 13.94
N PRO A 114 -26.16 22.70 14.83
CA PRO A 114 -25.07 23.04 15.74
C PRO A 114 -24.73 21.92 16.73
N GLY A 115 -23.53 21.97 17.32
CA GLY A 115 -23.06 21.02 18.34
C GLY A 115 -22.01 20.02 17.82
N PRO A 116 -21.63 19.03 18.63
CA PRO A 116 -20.60 18.05 18.28
C PRO A 116 -21.11 17.05 17.23
N GLN A 117 -20.35 16.90 16.14
CA GLN A 117 -20.57 15.89 15.12
C GLN A 117 -19.28 15.11 14.88
N SER A 118 -19.36 13.78 14.94
CA SER A 118 -18.31 12.89 14.45
C SER A 118 -18.36 12.86 12.92
N MET A 119 -17.22 13.02 12.26
CA MET A 119 -17.10 13.15 10.81
C MET A 119 -15.97 12.29 10.26
N ALA A 120 -16.16 11.69 9.08
CA ALA A 120 -15.12 11.00 8.32
C ALA A 120 -15.40 11.05 6.82
N LEU A 121 -14.35 11.11 5.99
CA LEU A 121 -14.45 11.17 4.53
C LEU A 121 -14.01 9.88 3.86
N LEU A 122 -14.67 9.57 2.73
CA LEU A 122 -14.24 8.57 1.76
C LEU A 122 -14.41 9.11 0.34
N PHE A 123 -13.34 9.10 -0.46
CA PHE A 123 -13.42 9.28 -1.91
C PHE A 123 -13.53 7.93 -2.63
N ASN A 124 -14.24 7.92 -3.77
CA ASN A 124 -14.31 6.82 -4.74
C ASN A 124 -14.74 5.46 -4.17
N LYS A 125 -15.37 5.42 -2.99
CA LYS A 125 -15.60 4.19 -2.19
C LYS A 125 -16.32 3.04 -2.91
N GLY A 126 -17.06 3.33 -3.98
CA GLY A 126 -17.88 2.36 -4.69
C GLY A 126 -18.85 1.63 -3.75
N THR A 127 -18.81 0.30 -3.77
CA THR A 127 -19.67 -0.57 -2.95
C THR A 127 -19.21 -0.73 -1.49
N LEU A 128 -18.08 -0.14 -1.08
CA LEU A 128 -17.63 -0.21 0.31
C LEU A 128 -18.65 0.41 1.27
N SER A 129 -18.82 -0.24 2.42
CA SER A 129 -19.74 0.15 3.49
C SER A 129 -18.95 0.44 4.78
N ALA A 130 -19.24 1.60 5.36
CA ALA A 130 -18.63 2.09 6.59
C ALA A 130 -19.64 2.93 7.37
N ASP A 131 -19.52 2.91 8.70
CA ASP A 131 -20.36 3.65 9.63
C ASP A 131 -19.46 4.49 10.54
N ILE A 132 -19.80 5.76 10.75
CA ILE A 132 -19.05 6.70 11.58
C ILE A 132 -18.82 6.19 13.01
N ALA A 133 -19.77 5.44 13.58
CA ALA A 133 -19.66 4.86 14.93
C ALA A 133 -18.60 3.75 15.03
N THR A 134 -18.17 3.19 13.89
CA THR A 134 -17.10 2.17 13.81
C THR A 134 -15.85 2.65 13.08
N ALA A 135 -15.92 3.79 12.40
CA ALA A 135 -14.89 4.28 11.48
C ALA A 135 -13.45 4.33 12.06
N PRO A 136 -13.20 4.72 13.33
CA PRO A 136 -11.85 4.74 13.88
C PRO A 136 -11.10 3.40 13.78
N ASP A 137 -11.81 2.28 13.99
CA ASP A 137 -11.24 0.93 14.07
C ASP A 137 -11.76 0.00 12.96
N LYS A 138 -12.51 0.53 11.99
CA LYS A 138 -13.15 -0.23 10.91
C LYS A 138 -12.08 -0.90 10.04
N THR A 139 -11.95 -2.22 10.14
CA THR A 139 -11.08 -3.00 9.26
C THR A 139 -11.77 -3.39 7.94
N HIS A 140 -10.94 -3.66 6.93
CA HIS A 140 -11.32 -4.20 5.62
C HIS A 140 -10.19 -5.09 5.08
N GLY A 141 -10.53 -6.09 4.26
CA GLY A 141 -9.61 -7.08 3.71
C GLY A 141 -9.66 -8.45 4.40
N SER A 142 -9.47 -9.52 3.64
CA SER A 142 -9.04 -10.84 4.13
C SER A 142 -8.25 -11.60 3.06
N THR A 143 -7.41 -12.57 3.42
CA THR A 143 -6.68 -13.38 2.42
C THR A 143 -7.60 -14.11 1.45
N ALA A 144 -8.79 -14.53 1.89
CA ALA A 144 -9.80 -15.18 1.03
C ALA A 144 -10.49 -14.22 0.04
N THR A 145 -10.38 -12.91 0.26
CA THR A 145 -10.99 -11.86 -0.58
C THR A 145 -9.98 -10.90 -1.21
N ALA A 146 -8.68 -11.02 -0.88
CA ALA A 146 -7.65 -10.02 -1.14
C ALA A 146 -7.54 -9.54 -2.59
N VAL A 147 -7.75 -10.43 -3.58
CA VAL A 147 -7.75 -10.07 -5.02
C VAL A 147 -8.93 -9.14 -5.37
N LYS A 148 -10.09 -9.34 -4.73
CA LYS A 148 -11.27 -8.48 -4.87
C LYS A 148 -11.13 -7.20 -4.05
N ASP A 149 -10.60 -7.30 -2.83
CA ASP A 149 -10.40 -6.17 -1.92
C ASP A 149 -9.40 -5.16 -2.51
N ILE A 150 -8.24 -5.64 -3.01
CA ILE A 150 -7.25 -4.75 -3.64
C ILE A 150 -7.82 -4.10 -4.91
N ALA A 151 -8.59 -4.83 -5.71
CA ALA A 151 -9.26 -4.27 -6.89
C ALA A 151 -10.29 -3.20 -6.50
N ALA A 152 -11.06 -3.40 -5.43
CA ALA A 152 -12.02 -2.42 -4.92
C ALA A 152 -11.35 -1.15 -4.38
N LEU A 153 -10.13 -1.25 -3.83
CA LEU A 153 -9.37 -0.10 -3.31
C LEU A 153 -8.52 0.63 -4.37
N ALA A 154 -8.01 -0.09 -5.38
CA ALA A 154 -7.01 0.36 -6.34
C ALA A 154 -7.49 0.30 -7.81
N THR A 155 -8.80 0.44 -8.04
CA THR A 155 -9.35 0.59 -9.39
C THR A 155 -8.86 1.90 -10.02
N ASP A 156 -8.24 1.83 -11.20
CA ASP A 156 -7.83 3.00 -11.98
C ASP A 156 -8.97 4.00 -12.17
N ASN A 157 -8.67 5.30 -12.02
CA ASN A 157 -9.60 6.43 -11.96
C ASN A 157 -10.53 6.45 -10.73
N LYS A 158 -10.44 5.48 -9.81
CA LYS A 158 -11.31 5.33 -8.62
C LYS A 158 -10.58 4.80 -7.39
N PHE A 159 -9.34 5.25 -7.16
CA PHE A 159 -8.59 4.88 -5.95
C PHE A 159 -9.30 5.36 -4.68
N VAL A 160 -9.51 4.45 -3.73
CA VAL A 160 -10.18 4.76 -2.46
C VAL A 160 -9.24 5.52 -1.55
N MET A 161 -9.66 6.70 -1.13
CA MET A 161 -8.92 7.55 -0.18
C MET A 161 -9.82 7.92 0.99
N THR A 162 -9.27 7.93 2.21
CA THR A 162 -10.04 8.16 3.44
C THR A 162 -9.36 9.17 4.36
N SER A 163 -10.14 9.86 5.20
CA SER A 163 -9.60 10.74 6.26
C SER A 163 -9.39 9.98 7.58
N LYS A 164 -9.06 10.70 8.66
CA LYS A 164 -9.39 10.24 10.01
C LYS A 164 -10.89 10.39 10.26
N ALA A 165 -11.44 9.55 11.12
CA ALA A 165 -12.71 9.78 11.79
C ALA A 165 -12.45 10.58 13.08
N GLU A 166 -13.04 11.77 13.19
CA GLU A 166 -12.81 12.71 14.31
C GLU A 166 -14.06 13.55 14.62
N GLN A 167 -14.10 14.16 15.81
CA GLN A 167 -15.22 15.02 16.22
C GLN A 167 -14.92 16.49 15.91
N LYS A 168 -15.84 17.15 15.21
CA LYS A 168 -15.88 18.60 15.00
C LYS A 168 -17.05 19.21 15.79
N THR A 169 -16.94 20.48 16.17
CA THR A 169 -18.06 21.21 16.80
C THR A 169 -18.58 22.27 15.83
N ILE A 170 -19.86 22.21 15.49
CA ILE A 170 -20.51 23.13 14.58
C ILE A 170 -21.11 24.31 15.35
N ALA A 171 -20.72 25.53 15.01
CA ALA A 171 -21.25 26.76 15.58
C ALA A 171 -22.66 27.10 15.03
N PRO A 172 -23.55 27.67 15.86
CA PRO A 172 -24.87 28.15 15.43
C PRO A 172 -24.78 29.44 14.60
N GLY A 173 -25.78 29.70 13.76
CA GLY A 173 -25.96 30.98 13.07
C GLY A 173 -24.99 31.29 11.93
N ILE A 174 -24.15 30.33 11.50
CA ILE A 174 -23.29 30.50 10.34
C ILE A 174 -24.14 30.45 9.07
N THR A 175 -24.06 31.51 8.25
CA THR A 175 -24.77 31.62 6.98
C THR A 175 -24.06 30.82 5.88
N GLU A 176 -24.81 30.44 4.84
CA GLU A 176 -24.26 29.73 3.68
C GLU A 176 -23.06 30.46 3.07
N ASN A 177 -23.17 31.78 2.87
CA ASN A 177 -22.08 32.60 2.33
C ASN A 177 -20.86 32.68 3.25
N ALA A 178 -21.05 32.64 4.58
CA ALA A 178 -19.94 32.59 5.53
C ALA A 178 -19.20 31.24 5.49
N ALA A 179 -19.93 30.12 5.44
CA ALA A 179 -19.33 28.79 5.25
C ALA A 179 -18.69 28.62 3.85
N LYS A 180 -19.25 29.27 2.83
CA LYS A 180 -18.73 29.29 1.46
C LYS A 180 -17.38 30.00 1.34
N THR A 181 -17.33 31.24 1.85
CA THR A 181 -16.16 32.13 1.72
C THR A 181 -15.13 31.95 2.84
N GLY A 182 -15.51 31.32 3.94
CA GLY A 182 -14.66 31.06 5.09
C GLY A 182 -13.47 30.13 4.81
N THR A 183 -12.51 30.18 5.74
CA THR A 183 -11.21 29.51 5.69
C THR A 183 -10.85 28.78 6.98
N SER A 184 -11.74 28.76 7.98
CA SER A 184 -11.48 28.18 9.30
C SER A 184 -12.73 27.62 9.97
N GLU A 185 -12.54 26.82 11.03
CA GLU A 185 -13.62 26.23 11.81
C GLU A 185 -14.51 27.30 12.48
N ALA A 186 -14.03 28.54 12.64
CA ALA A 186 -14.83 29.68 13.12
C ALA A 186 -15.94 30.12 12.13
N GLN A 187 -15.88 29.68 10.87
CA GLN A 187 -16.97 29.80 9.89
C GLN A 187 -17.59 28.42 9.56
N ASN A 188 -17.46 27.45 10.47
CA ASN A 188 -17.80 26.03 10.24
C ASN A 188 -17.11 25.43 9.00
N VAL A 189 -15.91 25.90 8.65
CA VAL A 189 -15.13 25.36 7.52
C VAL A 189 -14.04 24.43 8.04
N PHE A 190 -14.27 23.12 7.91
CA PHE A 190 -13.44 22.08 8.52
C PHE A 190 -12.42 21.51 7.53
N SER A 191 -11.17 21.33 7.97
CA SER A 191 -10.09 20.76 7.16
C SER A 191 -9.93 19.26 7.41
N PHE A 192 -9.84 18.47 6.34
CA PHE A 192 -9.59 17.03 6.40
C PHE A 192 -8.49 16.59 5.43
N ASP A 193 -7.46 15.91 5.95
CA ASP A 193 -6.44 15.24 5.15
C ASP A 193 -6.88 13.82 4.78
N VAL A 194 -6.78 13.47 3.50
CA VAL A 194 -7.06 12.14 2.97
C VAL A 194 -5.82 11.42 2.43
N GLU A 195 -5.82 10.10 2.49
CA GLU A 195 -4.76 9.22 1.96
C GLU A 195 -5.37 8.00 1.28
N ARG A 196 -4.69 7.46 0.25
CA ARG A 196 -5.00 6.13 -0.30
C ARG A 196 -4.91 5.06 0.78
N VAL A 197 -5.75 4.04 0.68
CA VAL A 197 -5.78 2.89 1.62
C VAL A 197 -4.66 1.86 1.32
N VAL A 198 -4.11 1.87 0.10
CA VAL A 198 -3.10 0.90 -0.39
C VAL A 198 -1.68 1.47 -0.42
N ALA A 199 -0.70 0.58 -0.40
CA ALA A 199 0.68 0.83 -0.81
C ALA A 199 0.92 0.31 -2.24
N GLN A 200 2.06 0.65 -2.84
CA GLN A 200 2.46 0.20 -4.19
C GLN A 200 3.93 -0.25 -4.21
N GLY A 201 4.23 -1.37 -4.84
CA GLY A 201 5.58 -1.83 -5.14
C GLY A 201 5.92 -1.63 -6.62
N LEU A 202 7.11 -1.10 -6.90
CA LEU A 202 7.70 -0.92 -8.23
C LEU A 202 9.10 -1.54 -8.26
N VAL A 203 9.47 -2.19 -9.37
CA VAL A 203 10.85 -2.67 -9.59
C VAL A 203 11.35 -2.23 -10.96
N ALA A 204 12.59 -1.74 -10.98
CA ALA A 204 13.32 -1.28 -12.14
C ALA A 204 14.70 -1.94 -12.21
N LYS A 205 15.32 -1.88 -13.38
CA LYS A 205 16.71 -2.26 -13.63
C LYS A 205 17.57 -1.00 -13.67
N ASP A 206 18.82 -1.11 -13.24
CA ASP A 206 19.83 -0.07 -13.44
C ASP A 206 20.45 -0.14 -14.85
N ALA A 207 20.88 1.00 -15.39
CA ALA A 207 21.50 1.08 -16.71
C ALA A 207 22.86 0.35 -16.81
N ALA A 208 23.53 0.09 -15.68
CA ALA A 208 24.78 -0.66 -15.61
C ALA A 208 24.61 -2.11 -15.08
N LEU A 209 23.36 -2.59 -14.93
CA LEU A 209 23.06 -3.97 -14.52
C LEU A 209 23.64 -4.99 -15.53
N LYS A 210 24.21 -6.08 -15.01
CA LYS A 210 24.90 -7.13 -15.81
C LYS A 210 24.21 -8.48 -15.67
N GLU A 211 24.29 -9.28 -16.73
CA GLU A 211 23.86 -10.69 -16.72
C GLU A 211 24.72 -11.54 -15.78
N THR A 212 26.05 -11.42 -15.87
CA THR A 212 27.00 -12.20 -15.05
C THR A 212 26.88 -11.81 -13.58
N THR A 213 26.75 -12.82 -12.71
CA THR A 213 26.71 -12.62 -11.25
C THR A 213 28.05 -12.17 -10.68
N ALA A 214 28.03 -11.45 -9.56
CA ALA A 214 29.25 -10.89 -8.96
C ALA A 214 30.24 -11.98 -8.50
N ASP A 215 29.75 -13.14 -8.09
CA ASP A 215 30.56 -14.32 -7.75
C ASP A 215 31.18 -15.02 -8.98
N GLY A 216 30.83 -14.62 -10.20
CA GLY A 216 31.31 -15.17 -11.46
C GLY A 216 30.84 -16.59 -11.77
N LYS A 217 29.93 -17.20 -10.99
CA LYS A 217 29.53 -18.60 -11.15
C LYS A 217 28.42 -18.83 -12.17
N GLY A 218 27.76 -17.79 -12.64
CA GLY A 218 26.74 -17.91 -13.68
C GLY A 218 26.24 -16.58 -14.22
N LYS A 219 25.05 -16.62 -14.81
CA LYS A 219 24.34 -15.47 -15.38
C LYS A 219 22.86 -15.52 -15.08
N VAL A 220 22.24 -14.36 -14.91
CA VAL A 220 20.78 -14.17 -14.91
C VAL A 220 20.29 -13.65 -16.26
N ASP A 221 19.02 -13.89 -16.58
CA ASP A 221 18.38 -13.34 -17.77
C ASP A 221 17.77 -11.96 -17.50
N LEU A 222 18.43 -10.90 -17.96
CA LEU A 222 17.93 -9.52 -17.81
C LEU A 222 16.68 -9.20 -18.66
N THR A 223 16.27 -10.10 -19.57
CA THR A 223 15.03 -9.98 -20.34
C THR A 223 13.84 -10.65 -19.64
N ASP A 224 14.09 -11.75 -18.92
CA ASP A 224 13.15 -12.46 -18.05
C ASP A 224 13.40 -12.07 -16.57
N ILE A 225 13.08 -10.82 -16.21
CA ILE A 225 12.99 -10.38 -14.81
C ILE A 225 11.56 -9.94 -14.53
N THR A 226 10.88 -10.67 -13.65
CA THR A 226 9.54 -10.32 -13.15
C THR A 226 9.55 -10.13 -11.63
N TYR A 227 8.55 -9.45 -11.09
CA TYR A 227 8.42 -9.23 -9.64
C TYR A 227 6.97 -9.23 -9.16
N THR A 228 6.77 -9.60 -7.90
CA THR A 228 5.53 -9.35 -7.15
C THR A 228 5.81 -8.84 -5.72
N ALA A 229 4.75 -8.47 -4.98
CA ALA A 229 4.80 -8.15 -3.55
C ALA A 229 4.28 -9.32 -2.72
N ILE A 230 5.07 -9.78 -1.75
CA ILE A 230 4.72 -10.84 -0.78
C ILE A 230 4.68 -10.23 0.62
N ASN A 231 3.89 -10.84 1.51
CA ASN A 231 3.65 -10.40 2.89
C ASN A 231 3.13 -8.95 2.99
N GLY A 232 2.37 -8.47 1.99
CA GLY A 232 1.39 -7.42 2.24
C GLY A 232 0.34 -7.92 3.26
N ALA A 233 -0.28 -7.04 4.04
CA ALA A 233 -1.22 -7.49 5.06
C ALA A 233 -2.50 -8.08 4.45
N ALA A 234 -3.10 -9.06 5.12
CA ALA A 234 -4.39 -9.62 4.75
C ALA A 234 -5.57 -8.64 4.96
N LYS A 235 -5.38 -7.65 5.84
CA LYS A 235 -6.39 -6.68 6.27
C LYS A 235 -5.74 -5.36 6.66
N THR A 236 -6.49 -4.27 6.55
CA THR A 236 -6.07 -2.91 6.91
C THR A 236 -7.19 -2.16 7.65
N TYR A 237 -6.86 -1.10 8.38
CA TYR A 237 -7.86 -0.13 8.83
C TYR A 237 -8.34 0.71 7.64
N LEU A 238 -9.64 0.92 7.47
CA LEU A 238 -10.17 1.66 6.34
C LEU A 238 -9.86 3.17 6.45
N PHE A 239 -9.81 3.71 7.66
CA PHE A 239 -9.58 5.14 7.95
C PHE A 239 -8.17 5.39 8.51
N ARG A 240 -7.74 6.66 8.48
CA ARG A 240 -6.37 7.08 8.84
C ARG A 240 -6.09 7.15 10.35
N ASN A 241 -7.00 6.72 11.21
CA ASN A 241 -6.88 6.86 12.67
C ASN A 241 -5.60 6.19 13.21
N HIS A 242 -5.25 5.02 12.67
CA HIS A 242 -4.03 4.26 13.00
C HIS A 242 -2.87 4.44 12.00
N ALA A 243 -3.02 5.30 10.99
CA ALA A 243 -2.05 5.43 9.90
C ALA A 243 -0.76 6.19 10.29
N GLY A 244 -0.68 6.80 11.48
CA GLY A 244 0.49 7.56 11.93
C GLY A 244 0.92 8.73 11.02
N LYS A 245 2.09 9.30 11.30
CA LYS A 245 2.73 10.32 10.46
C LYS A 245 3.19 9.72 9.12
N ARG A 246 3.23 10.56 8.07
CA ARG A 246 3.78 10.20 6.75
C ARG A 246 5.31 10.11 6.75
N THR A 247 5.99 10.92 7.57
CA THR A 247 7.45 10.97 7.65
C THR A 247 7.97 9.94 8.66
N ILE A 248 9.12 9.34 8.37
CA ILE A 248 9.85 8.47 9.30
C ILE A 248 10.67 9.33 10.29
N GLY A 249 10.76 8.89 11.54
CA GLY A 249 11.49 9.59 12.60
C GLY A 249 13.00 9.46 12.49
N ASP A 250 13.69 10.61 12.35
CA ASP A 250 15.16 10.75 12.25
C ASP A 250 15.94 10.01 13.37
N ALA A 251 15.31 9.74 14.52
CA ALA A 251 15.96 9.17 15.71
C ALA A 251 15.80 7.64 15.86
N ASP A 252 14.83 7.00 15.20
CA ASP A 252 14.54 5.58 15.42
C ASP A 252 14.07 4.78 14.20
N GLY A 253 13.88 5.41 13.04
CA GLY A 253 13.48 4.73 11.81
C GLY A 253 12.01 4.29 11.77
N LEU A 254 11.15 4.80 12.65
CA LEU A 254 9.72 4.45 12.70
C LEU A 254 8.80 5.54 12.15
N TYR A 255 7.63 5.14 11.63
CA TYR A 255 6.52 6.06 11.37
C TYR A 255 5.81 6.35 12.71
N GLU A 256 5.87 7.59 13.20
CA GLU A 256 5.32 7.95 14.51
C GLU A 256 3.80 7.72 14.58
N GLY A 257 3.37 6.89 15.53
CA GLY A 257 1.95 6.56 15.75
C GLY A 257 1.30 5.73 14.65
N PHE A 258 2.09 5.02 13.83
CA PHE A 258 1.58 4.05 12.85
C PHE A 258 1.36 2.68 13.50
N ALA A 259 0.21 2.06 13.21
CA ALA A 259 -0.06 0.65 13.49
C ALA A 259 -0.99 0.09 12.41
N SER A 260 -0.52 -0.91 11.66
CA SER A 260 -1.34 -1.66 10.71
C SER A 260 -2.38 -2.53 11.45
N ALA A 261 -3.41 -3.00 10.74
CA ALA A 261 -4.40 -3.94 11.31
C ALA A 261 -3.83 -5.36 11.60
N ILE A 262 -2.52 -5.57 11.40
CA ILE A 262 -1.77 -6.78 11.79
C ILE A 262 -0.55 -6.45 12.68
N ASP A 263 -0.47 -5.25 13.24
CA ASP A 263 0.68 -4.82 14.06
C ASP A 263 1.03 -5.79 15.21
N GLY A 264 0.00 -6.28 15.89
CA GLY A 264 0.11 -7.27 16.97
C GLY A 264 0.34 -8.72 16.52
N TYR A 265 0.43 -9.01 15.21
CA TYR A 265 0.84 -10.31 14.71
C TYR A 265 2.37 -10.40 14.74
N THR A 266 2.93 -11.09 15.73
CA THR A 266 4.36 -11.10 16.06
C THR A 266 5.06 -12.43 15.77
N ASP A 267 4.42 -13.33 15.02
CA ASP A 267 5.04 -14.57 14.54
C ASP A 267 6.07 -14.26 13.46
N PHE A 268 7.30 -14.77 13.63
CA PHE A 268 8.37 -14.68 12.62
C PHE A 268 8.83 -16.07 12.19
N GLU A 269 9.29 -16.89 13.14
CA GLU A 269 9.74 -18.27 12.89
C GLU A 269 8.58 -19.18 12.47
N THR A 270 7.45 -19.14 13.19
CA THR A 270 6.22 -19.89 12.86
C THR A 270 5.54 -19.39 11.60
N ALA A 271 5.77 -18.13 11.19
CA ALA A 271 5.27 -17.60 9.92
C ALA A 271 5.91 -18.28 8.69
N LYS A 272 6.93 -19.14 8.86
CA LYS A 272 7.41 -20.05 7.82
C LYS A 272 6.28 -20.92 7.27
N GLU A 273 5.37 -21.38 8.10
CA GLU A 273 4.26 -22.20 7.64
C GLU A 273 3.29 -21.35 6.78
N PRO A 274 2.82 -21.85 5.62
CA PRO A 274 1.97 -21.08 4.72
C PRO A 274 0.49 -21.07 5.14
N GLU A 275 0.08 -21.98 6.04
CA GLU A 275 -1.28 -22.11 6.55
C GLU A 275 -1.38 -21.54 7.99
N GLY A 276 -2.57 -21.46 8.57
CA GLY A 276 -2.74 -20.96 9.95
C GLY A 276 -2.49 -19.44 10.10
N SER A 277 -1.77 -19.04 11.15
CA SER A 277 -1.63 -17.62 11.56
C SER A 277 -1.02 -16.73 10.46
N ALA A 278 -0.11 -17.26 9.64
CA ALA A 278 0.43 -16.57 8.48
C ALA A 278 -0.65 -16.31 7.43
N LYS A 279 -1.49 -17.30 7.13
CA LYS A 279 -2.57 -17.19 6.14
C LYS A 279 -3.68 -16.23 6.56
N GLU A 280 -3.89 -16.05 7.86
CA GLU A 280 -4.87 -15.09 8.40
C GLU A 280 -4.40 -13.63 8.35
N ASN A 281 -3.09 -13.38 8.24
CA ASN A 281 -2.51 -12.05 8.39
C ASN A 281 -1.64 -11.59 7.21
N LEU A 282 -1.13 -12.48 6.35
CA LEU A 282 -0.19 -12.17 5.27
C LEU A 282 -0.67 -12.69 3.90
N ILE A 283 -0.51 -11.86 2.87
CA ILE A 283 -0.75 -12.23 1.48
C ILE A 283 0.49 -12.89 0.88
N ARG A 284 0.30 -14.11 0.34
CA ARG A 284 1.28 -14.90 -0.41
C ARG A 284 0.57 -15.53 -1.60
N LEU A 285 1.25 -15.70 -2.75
CA LEU A 285 0.58 -16.04 -4.00
C LEU A 285 -0.14 -17.39 -3.91
N GLY A 286 0.54 -18.41 -3.41
CA GLY A 286 0.01 -19.75 -3.24
C GLY A 286 -1.17 -19.88 -2.25
N ASN A 287 -1.48 -18.82 -1.50
CA ASN A 287 -2.68 -18.73 -0.65
C ASN A 287 -3.86 -18.01 -1.33
N LEU A 288 -3.62 -17.23 -2.39
CA LEU A 288 -4.68 -16.63 -3.22
C LEU A 288 -5.27 -17.66 -4.22
N LEU A 289 -4.45 -18.62 -4.62
CA LEU A 289 -4.80 -19.70 -5.55
C LEU A 289 -5.78 -20.70 -4.89
N SER A 290 -7.07 -20.38 -5.01
CA SER A 290 -8.18 -21.00 -4.27
C SER A 290 -8.98 -22.04 -5.08
N LYS A 291 -8.43 -22.50 -6.22
CA LYS A 291 -9.02 -23.50 -7.11
C LYS A 291 -8.11 -24.71 -7.27
N ASP A 292 -8.69 -25.86 -7.59
CA ASP A 292 -7.96 -26.95 -8.25
C ASP A 292 -7.51 -26.49 -9.64
N ASN A 293 -6.24 -26.74 -9.99
CA ASN A 293 -5.57 -26.22 -11.19
C ASN A 293 -5.68 -24.68 -11.38
N PRO A 294 -5.13 -23.89 -10.43
CA PRO A 294 -5.21 -22.43 -10.46
C PRO A 294 -4.40 -21.84 -11.62
N GLN A 295 -4.81 -20.66 -12.11
CA GLN A 295 -4.15 -19.96 -13.22
C GLN A 295 -3.54 -18.63 -12.78
N GLN A 296 -2.64 -18.07 -13.61
CA GLN A 296 -1.89 -16.85 -13.27
C GLN A 296 -2.80 -15.60 -13.17
N ASP A 297 -3.89 -15.56 -13.93
CA ASP A 297 -4.87 -14.46 -13.94
C ASP A 297 -5.72 -14.39 -12.65
N ASP A 298 -5.87 -15.50 -11.92
CA ASP A 298 -6.55 -15.54 -10.61
C ASP A 298 -5.85 -14.67 -9.54
N LEU A 299 -4.58 -14.29 -9.74
CA LEU A 299 -3.86 -13.38 -8.83
C LEU A 299 -4.30 -11.90 -8.98
N GLY A 300 -4.95 -11.53 -10.09
CA GLY A 300 -5.33 -10.15 -10.39
C GLY A 300 -4.16 -9.16 -10.25
N MET A 301 -4.29 -8.17 -9.36
CA MET A 301 -3.26 -7.14 -9.15
C MET A 301 -1.98 -7.64 -8.46
N TYR A 302 -1.98 -8.87 -7.90
CA TYR A 302 -0.80 -9.52 -7.32
C TYR A 302 -0.02 -10.39 -8.35
N ALA A 303 -0.50 -10.51 -9.59
CA ALA A 303 0.24 -11.19 -10.65
C ALA A 303 1.59 -10.51 -10.90
N ALA A 304 2.65 -11.29 -11.05
CA ALA A 304 3.99 -10.76 -11.26
C ALA A 304 4.10 -9.98 -12.57
N LYS A 305 4.86 -8.88 -12.55
CA LYS A 305 5.05 -7.94 -13.66
C LYS A 305 6.52 -7.83 -14.04
N ASN A 306 6.82 -7.49 -15.29
CA ASN A 306 8.19 -7.25 -15.74
C ASN A 306 8.84 -6.10 -14.95
N ALA A 307 10.10 -6.26 -14.53
CA ALA A 307 10.89 -5.14 -14.01
C ALA A 307 11.24 -4.17 -15.16
N ALA A 308 10.92 -2.89 -14.97
CA ALA A 308 11.14 -1.84 -15.96
C ALA A 308 12.63 -1.70 -16.31
N ALA A 309 12.97 -1.20 -17.51
CA ALA A 309 14.36 -0.94 -17.88
C ALA A 309 14.95 0.32 -17.20
N SER A 310 14.13 1.14 -16.53
CA SER A 310 14.61 2.25 -15.69
C SER A 310 13.62 2.66 -14.59
N ALA A 311 14.13 3.38 -13.59
CA ALA A 311 13.31 4.01 -12.54
C ALA A 311 12.30 5.03 -13.09
N SER A 312 12.58 5.67 -14.23
CA SER A 312 11.66 6.60 -14.90
C SER A 312 10.51 5.88 -15.60
N GLU A 313 10.79 4.72 -16.20
CA GLU A 313 9.78 3.86 -16.85
C GLU A 313 8.89 3.16 -15.81
N ALA A 314 9.45 2.70 -14.68
CA ALA A 314 8.67 2.15 -13.59
C ALA A 314 7.58 3.12 -13.08
N LYS A 315 7.82 4.44 -13.21
CA LYS A 315 6.89 5.50 -12.81
C LYS A 315 5.80 5.81 -13.85
N THR A 316 5.74 5.13 -15.00
CA THR A 316 4.64 5.25 -15.98
C THR A 316 3.63 4.10 -15.88
N GLY A 317 4.06 2.91 -15.46
CA GLY A 317 3.24 1.71 -15.33
C GLY A 317 2.59 1.53 -13.97
N ALA A 318 1.50 0.76 -13.91
CA ALA A 318 0.88 0.38 -12.65
C ALA A 318 1.74 -0.66 -11.91
N GLY A 319 2.22 -0.32 -10.71
CA GLY A 319 2.93 -1.25 -9.83
C GLY A 319 2.07 -2.38 -9.26
N ILE A 320 2.62 -3.14 -8.31
CA ILE A 320 1.87 -4.14 -7.53
C ILE A 320 1.25 -3.42 -6.33
N TYR A 321 -0.08 -3.40 -6.20
CA TYR A 321 -0.74 -2.80 -5.04
C TYR A 321 -0.88 -3.82 -3.92
N PHE A 322 -0.67 -3.39 -2.68
CA PHE A 322 -0.82 -4.26 -1.50
C PHE A 322 -1.25 -3.45 -0.26
N LEU A 323 -1.69 -4.13 0.80
CA LEU A 323 -2.08 -3.49 2.05
C LEU A 323 -0.88 -3.31 2.99
N GLU A 324 -0.88 -2.19 3.71
CA GLU A 324 0.14 -1.82 4.69
C GLU A 324 0.37 -2.88 5.78
N ASN A 325 1.63 -3.07 6.16
CA ASN A 325 2.08 -4.08 7.12
C ASN A 325 3.09 -3.43 8.08
N SER A 326 2.78 -3.44 9.38
CA SER A 326 3.66 -3.04 10.47
C SER A 326 3.99 -4.20 11.41
N VAL A 327 4.97 -4.00 12.29
CA VAL A 327 5.22 -4.88 13.44
C VAL A 327 5.67 -4.07 14.66
N LYS A 328 5.18 -4.47 15.84
CA LYS A 328 5.59 -3.83 17.11
C LYS A 328 7.10 -3.81 17.29
N LYS A 329 7.60 -2.65 17.78
CA LYS A 329 9.03 -2.37 18.02
C LYS A 329 9.71 -3.40 18.94
N ASP A 330 8.98 -3.92 19.94
CA ASP A 330 9.49 -4.94 20.88
C ASP A 330 9.58 -6.34 20.24
N ALA A 331 8.78 -6.63 19.21
CA ALA A 331 8.86 -7.87 18.44
C ALA A 331 9.95 -7.85 17.35
N PHE A 332 10.55 -6.69 17.02
CA PHE A 332 11.64 -6.57 16.04
C PHE A 332 13.02 -7.00 16.61
N THR A 333 13.04 -8.07 17.40
CA THR A 333 14.21 -8.55 18.13
C THR A 333 15.27 -9.17 17.20
N ALA A 334 16.53 -9.16 17.62
CA ALA A 334 17.62 -9.84 16.92
C ALA A 334 17.35 -11.34 16.68
N LYS A 335 16.55 -12.03 17.51
CA LYS A 335 16.10 -13.41 17.19
C LYS A 335 15.17 -13.39 15.98
N ASN A 336 14.11 -12.59 16.02
CA ASN A 336 13.06 -12.57 15.00
C ASN A 336 13.57 -12.15 13.61
N LYS A 337 14.60 -11.29 13.55
CA LYS A 337 15.27 -10.92 12.30
C LYS A 337 15.90 -12.10 11.55
N ASN A 338 16.33 -13.18 12.23
CA ASN A 338 16.78 -14.43 11.58
C ASN A 338 15.69 -15.09 10.71
N PHE A 339 14.43 -14.64 10.83
CA PHE A 339 13.26 -15.15 10.10
C PHE A 339 12.47 -14.00 9.44
N GLY A 340 13.08 -12.82 9.27
CA GLY A 340 12.40 -11.59 8.84
C GLY A 340 11.63 -11.75 7.53
N TYR A 341 12.19 -12.47 6.55
CA TYR A 341 11.53 -12.69 5.26
C TYR A 341 10.24 -13.54 5.31
N TYR A 342 9.95 -14.23 6.41
CA TYR A 342 8.66 -14.93 6.58
C TYR A 342 7.53 -14.00 7.04
N ARG A 343 7.84 -12.88 7.71
CA ARG A 343 6.84 -11.98 8.35
C ARG A 343 6.75 -10.58 7.73
N LEU A 344 7.85 -10.07 7.18
CA LEU A 344 7.97 -8.69 6.72
C LEU A 344 7.64 -8.58 5.22
N PRO A 345 7.16 -7.41 4.74
CA PRO A 345 6.76 -7.19 3.35
C PRO A 345 7.97 -7.11 2.40
N TYR A 346 8.01 -7.93 1.35
CA TYR A 346 9.13 -7.97 0.39
C TYR A 346 8.68 -8.05 -1.08
N ALA A 347 9.53 -7.51 -1.96
CA ALA A 347 9.53 -7.81 -3.37
C ALA A 347 10.15 -9.19 -3.60
N LYS A 348 9.43 -10.08 -4.29
CA LYS A 348 9.94 -11.37 -4.77
C LYS A 348 10.21 -11.22 -6.26
N VAL A 349 11.48 -11.33 -6.66
CA VAL A 349 11.97 -11.07 -8.02
C VAL A 349 12.38 -12.39 -8.65
N TYR A 350 11.76 -12.78 -9.75
CA TYR A 350 11.99 -14.04 -10.45
C TYR A 350 12.83 -13.83 -11.72
N THR A 351 13.70 -14.79 -12.03
CA THR A 351 14.45 -14.84 -13.29
C THR A 351 14.98 -16.25 -13.59
N THR A 352 15.47 -16.46 -14.81
CA THR A 352 16.15 -17.68 -15.23
C THR A 352 17.68 -17.54 -15.05
N TYR A 353 18.28 -18.43 -14.26
CA TYR A 353 19.73 -18.51 -14.04
C TYR A 353 20.38 -19.56 -14.96
N THR A 354 21.59 -19.28 -15.44
CA THR A 354 22.44 -20.20 -16.21
C THR A 354 23.80 -20.33 -15.54
N PRO A 355 24.17 -21.50 -14.98
CA PRO A 355 25.49 -21.73 -14.38
C PRO A 355 26.60 -21.74 -15.42
N ASN A 356 27.79 -21.24 -15.05
CA ASN A 356 29.00 -21.34 -15.87
C ASN A 356 29.70 -22.70 -15.76
N GLU A 357 29.37 -23.49 -14.73
CA GLU A 357 29.90 -24.84 -14.51
C GLU A 357 28.80 -25.77 -13.99
N VAL A 358 28.66 -26.95 -14.60
CA VAL A 358 27.70 -27.99 -14.22
C VAL A 358 28.38 -29.35 -14.30
N TRP A 359 28.22 -30.19 -13.28
CA TRP A 359 28.79 -31.53 -13.19
C TRP A 359 27.77 -32.60 -13.55
N LYS A 360 28.08 -33.44 -14.55
CA LYS A 360 27.28 -34.61 -14.94
C LYS A 360 27.99 -35.91 -14.56
N LEU A 361 27.23 -37.01 -14.59
CA LEU A 361 27.76 -38.36 -14.41
C LEU A 361 28.04 -38.99 -15.79
N GLU A 362 29.28 -39.40 -16.04
CA GLU A 362 29.73 -40.07 -17.26
C GLU A 362 30.67 -41.22 -16.86
N ASP A 363 30.41 -42.44 -17.33
CA ASP A 363 31.09 -43.69 -16.89
C ASP A 363 31.25 -43.83 -15.36
N GLY A 364 30.23 -43.41 -14.61
CA GLY A 364 30.20 -43.45 -13.14
C GLY A 364 31.08 -42.40 -12.44
N LYS A 365 31.68 -41.46 -13.19
CA LYS A 365 32.53 -40.38 -12.69
C LYS A 365 31.88 -39.02 -12.92
N LEU A 366 32.24 -38.03 -12.11
CA LEU A 366 31.86 -36.64 -12.34
C LEU A 366 32.76 -36.01 -13.41
N VAL A 367 32.14 -35.45 -14.44
CA VAL A 367 32.79 -34.65 -15.49
C VAL A 367 32.00 -33.35 -15.70
N LYS A 368 32.66 -32.31 -16.24
CA LYS A 368 31.98 -31.05 -16.55
C LYS A 368 31.14 -31.20 -17.82
N GLU A 369 29.91 -30.71 -17.78
CA GLU A 369 29.10 -30.52 -18.99
C GLU A 369 29.59 -29.27 -19.73
N THR A 370 29.78 -29.38 -21.04
CA THR A 370 30.37 -28.34 -21.90
C THR A 370 29.31 -27.57 -22.70
N ASN A 371 28.11 -28.14 -22.85
CA ASN A 371 27.03 -27.62 -23.70
C ASN A 371 25.76 -27.29 -22.89
N PHE A 372 25.89 -26.90 -21.61
CA PHE A 372 24.73 -26.57 -20.77
C PHE A 372 23.97 -25.35 -21.33
N GLN A 373 22.64 -25.45 -21.45
CA GLN A 373 21.81 -24.42 -22.08
C GLN A 373 20.97 -23.64 -21.06
N LYS A 374 20.77 -22.35 -21.30
CA LYS A 374 19.77 -21.53 -20.61
C LYS A 374 18.39 -22.21 -20.65
N GLY A 375 17.67 -22.20 -19.54
CA GLY A 375 16.35 -22.85 -19.43
C GLY A 375 16.40 -24.36 -19.12
N THR A 376 17.59 -24.95 -18.98
CA THR A 376 17.76 -26.36 -18.57
C THR A 376 17.65 -26.49 -17.05
N THR A 377 16.95 -27.52 -16.56
CA THR A 377 16.93 -27.86 -15.13
C THR A 377 18.32 -28.28 -14.64
N PHE A 378 18.73 -27.75 -13.48
CA PHE A 378 19.94 -28.16 -12.77
C PHE A 378 19.68 -28.36 -11.28
N PHE A 379 20.66 -28.92 -10.57
CA PHE A 379 20.54 -29.29 -9.16
C PHE A 379 21.70 -28.70 -8.34
N ARG A 380 21.43 -27.96 -7.27
CA ARG A 380 22.46 -27.46 -6.35
C ARG A 380 22.65 -28.46 -5.22
N GLY A 381 23.86 -29.01 -5.05
CA GLY A 381 24.20 -29.89 -3.93
C GLY A 381 23.88 -29.24 -2.59
N GLU A 382 23.24 -30.00 -1.69
CA GLU A 382 22.77 -29.49 -0.39
C GLU A 382 23.92 -29.02 0.51
N LYS A 383 25.09 -29.68 0.43
CA LYS A 383 26.18 -29.53 1.40
C LYS A 383 27.46 -28.92 0.82
N ASP A 384 27.70 -29.08 -0.48
CA ASP A 384 28.85 -28.45 -1.17
C ASP A 384 28.48 -27.22 -2.02
N GLY A 385 27.18 -27.00 -2.28
CA GLY A 385 26.72 -25.90 -3.14
C GLY A 385 27.12 -26.04 -4.62
N LEU A 386 27.69 -27.17 -5.04
CA LEU A 386 28.09 -27.39 -6.43
C LEU A 386 26.86 -27.64 -7.31
N ILE A 387 26.98 -27.34 -8.61
CA ILE A 387 25.88 -27.49 -9.56
C ILE A 387 26.01 -28.77 -10.37
N TYR A 388 24.92 -29.52 -10.46
CA TYR A 388 24.84 -30.85 -11.05
C TYR A 388 23.76 -30.95 -12.12
N ALA A 389 23.99 -31.82 -13.11
CA ALA A 389 23.01 -32.13 -14.16
C ALA A 389 21.91 -33.12 -13.71
N SER A 390 22.12 -33.84 -12.60
CA SER A 390 21.10 -34.72 -11.99
C SER A 390 21.33 -34.91 -10.49
N LYS A 391 20.32 -35.40 -9.75
CA LYS A 391 20.47 -35.74 -8.32
C LYS A 391 21.41 -36.93 -8.09
N GLU A 392 21.55 -37.83 -9.07
CA GLU A 392 22.50 -38.95 -9.05
C GLU A 392 23.94 -38.44 -9.15
N ALA A 393 24.19 -37.42 -9.98
CA ALA A 393 25.48 -36.74 -10.03
C ALA A 393 25.79 -36.04 -8.69
N ALA A 394 24.81 -35.35 -8.08
CA ALA A 394 25.00 -34.71 -6.78
C ALA A 394 25.38 -35.71 -5.66
N LYS A 395 24.76 -36.90 -5.64
CA LYS A 395 25.11 -38.02 -4.74
C LYS A 395 26.51 -38.59 -4.98
N LYS A 396 27.11 -38.35 -6.15
CA LYS A 396 28.51 -38.72 -6.48
C LYS A 396 29.51 -37.58 -6.23
N SER A 397 29.12 -36.53 -5.50
CA SER A 397 30.06 -35.54 -5.00
C SER A 397 31.23 -36.18 -4.25
N GLN A 398 32.45 -35.73 -4.57
CA GLN A 398 33.67 -36.13 -3.88
C GLN A 398 33.82 -35.42 -2.52
N LEU A 399 33.10 -34.32 -2.31
CA LEU A 399 33.10 -33.53 -1.07
C LEU A 399 32.02 -34.03 -0.10
N ASN A 400 30.83 -34.36 -0.63
CA ASN A 400 29.68 -34.79 0.16
C ASN A 400 28.93 -35.96 -0.53
N PRO A 401 29.44 -37.20 -0.44
CA PRO A 401 28.75 -38.38 -0.95
C PRO A 401 27.31 -38.51 -0.41
N ASP A 402 26.41 -39.00 -1.25
CA ASP A 402 25.00 -39.26 -0.95
C ASP A 402 24.20 -38.06 -0.39
N GLN A 403 24.65 -36.82 -0.64
CA GLN A 403 23.91 -35.60 -0.29
C GLN A 403 22.56 -35.47 -1.04
N GLY A 404 21.64 -34.69 -0.46
CA GLY A 404 20.50 -34.15 -1.21
C GLY A 404 20.94 -33.08 -2.22
N ALA A 405 20.01 -32.67 -3.08
CA ALA A 405 20.22 -31.53 -3.97
C ALA A 405 18.91 -30.81 -4.26
N TYR A 406 18.97 -29.48 -4.31
CA TYR A 406 17.85 -28.59 -4.60
C TYR A 406 17.61 -28.48 -6.11
N THR A 407 16.35 -28.58 -6.54
CA THR A 407 15.95 -28.63 -7.96
C THR A 407 15.62 -27.23 -8.50
N TYR A 408 16.43 -26.72 -9.41
CA TYR A 408 16.18 -25.47 -10.14
C TYR A 408 15.47 -25.78 -11.46
N MET A 409 14.14 -25.94 -11.39
CA MET A 409 13.31 -26.32 -12.54
C MET A 409 13.42 -25.30 -13.67
N ASN A 410 13.84 -25.75 -14.85
CA ASN A 410 14.15 -24.92 -16.02
C ASN A 410 15.13 -23.76 -15.73
N GLY A 411 15.98 -23.90 -14.72
CA GLY A 411 16.90 -22.85 -14.26
C GLY A 411 16.23 -21.67 -13.56
N LYS A 412 14.92 -21.72 -13.27
CA LYS A 412 14.21 -20.66 -12.55
C LYS A 412 14.72 -20.51 -11.13
N CYS A 413 14.82 -19.26 -10.69
CA CYS A 413 15.11 -18.89 -9.31
C CYS A 413 14.36 -17.60 -8.93
N ALA A 414 14.36 -17.26 -7.64
CA ALA A 414 13.96 -15.94 -7.19
C ALA A 414 14.89 -15.36 -6.12
N TYR A 415 14.75 -14.06 -5.93
CA TYR A 415 15.48 -13.24 -4.98
C TYR A 415 14.47 -12.45 -4.14
N ARG A 416 14.84 -12.08 -2.91
CA ARG A 416 13.97 -11.30 -2.01
C ARG A 416 14.58 -9.94 -1.71
N ALA A 417 13.73 -8.92 -1.56
CA ALA A 417 14.14 -7.61 -1.06
C ALA A 417 13.00 -6.96 -0.28
N LEU A 418 13.21 -6.66 1.02
CA LEU A 418 12.23 -5.93 1.83
C LEU A 418 11.82 -4.63 1.12
N TRP A 419 10.52 -4.30 1.08
CA TRP A 419 10.05 -3.08 0.40
C TRP A 419 10.53 -1.81 1.09
N ASN A 420 10.63 -1.83 2.42
CA ASN A 420 11.23 -0.79 3.25
C ASN A 420 12.37 -1.42 4.08
N ARG A 421 13.51 -0.75 4.25
CA ARG A 421 14.64 -1.24 5.08
C ARG A 421 15.34 -0.07 5.78
N GLN A 422 14.90 0.23 7.00
CA GLN A 422 15.43 1.35 7.79
C GLN A 422 16.57 0.88 8.72
N THR A 423 17.66 1.64 8.77
CA THR A 423 18.90 1.39 9.51
C THR A 423 19.42 2.71 10.11
N VAL A 424 19.35 2.89 11.43
CA VAL A 424 19.82 4.12 12.11
C VAL A 424 21.34 4.16 12.33
N THR A 425 22.04 3.04 12.16
CA THR A 425 23.49 2.95 12.39
C THR A 425 24.27 3.30 11.13
N ALA A 426 25.40 4.02 11.30
CA ALA A 426 26.27 4.44 10.20
C ALA A 426 26.97 3.28 9.46
N ASP A 427 26.82 2.04 9.93
CA ASP A 427 27.27 0.82 9.25
C ASP A 427 26.28 0.31 8.17
N GLY A 428 25.02 0.76 8.17
CA GLY A 428 23.96 0.27 7.28
C GLY A 428 23.58 -1.21 7.46
N LYS A 429 24.11 -1.88 8.49
CA LYS A 429 23.91 -3.32 8.75
C LYS A 429 22.65 -3.56 9.57
N SER A 430 22.53 -2.88 10.71
CA SER A 430 21.43 -3.10 11.65
C SER A 430 20.11 -2.51 11.15
N ILE A 431 19.18 -3.37 10.76
CA ILE A 431 17.80 -2.99 10.45
C ILE A 431 17.06 -2.71 11.77
N VAL A 432 16.34 -1.60 11.84
CA VAL A 432 15.45 -1.26 12.96
C VAL A 432 13.97 -1.27 12.59
N ASN A 433 13.65 -1.21 11.29
CA ASN A 433 12.28 -1.24 10.79
C ASN A 433 12.23 -1.71 9.32
N ALA A 434 11.12 -2.38 8.94
CA ALA A 434 10.80 -2.79 7.58
C ALA A 434 9.32 -2.56 7.20
N ASP A 435 8.60 -1.78 8.01
CA ASP A 435 7.17 -1.50 7.86
C ASP A 435 6.83 -0.87 6.51
N THR A 436 5.72 -1.31 5.92
CA THR A 436 5.11 -0.64 4.76
C THR A 436 3.80 0.03 5.18
N ARG A 437 3.61 1.28 4.77
CA ARG A 437 2.50 2.15 5.19
C ARG A 437 1.64 2.53 3.98
N ARG A 438 0.33 2.72 4.14
CA ARG A 438 -0.56 3.18 3.06
C ARG A 438 -0.08 4.49 2.43
N ASN A 439 -0.49 4.73 1.19
CA ASN A 439 -0.15 5.93 0.41
C ASN A 439 1.38 6.17 0.30
N ASN A 440 2.18 5.10 0.44
CA ASN A 440 3.60 5.05 0.09
C ASN A 440 3.76 4.09 -1.11
N THR A 441 4.51 4.54 -2.12
CA THR A 441 5.10 3.64 -3.11
C THR A 441 6.48 3.20 -2.61
N TYR A 442 6.95 2.05 -3.06
CA TYR A 442 8.24 1.45 -2.75
C TYR A 442 8.91 1.04 -4.07
N LEU A 443 9.94 1.78 -4.50
CA LEU A 443 10.64 1.57 -5.78
C LEU A 443 11.99 0.93 -5.54
N LEU A 444 12.21 -0.25 -6.13
CA LEU A 444 13.46 -1.00 -6.04
C LEU A 444 14.23 -1.00 -7.37
N THR A 445 15.48 -0.52 -7.40
CA THR A 445 16.32 -0.55 -8.63
C THR A 445 17.39 -1.65 -8.54
N ILE A 446 17.31 -2.69 -9.36
CA ILE A 446 18.26 -3.80 -9.36
C ILE A 446 19.60 -3.34 -9.97
N LYS A 447 20.69 -3.38 -9.17
CA LYS A 447 22.06 -2.99 -9.55
C LYS A 447 22.93 -4.19 -9.94
N ALA A 448 22.79 -5.30 -9.22
CA ALA A 448 23.55 -6.53 -9.43
C ALA A 448 22.83 -7.74 -8.81
N PHE A 449 23.25 -8.93 -9.24
CA PHE A 449 22.95 -10.21 -8.62
C PHE A 449 24.27 -10.80 -8.10
N GLN A 450 24.35 -11.19 -6.83
CA GLN A 450 25.58 -11.72 -6.22
C GLN A 450 25.88 -13.12 -6.72
N GLY A 451 24.88 -14.01 -6.71
CA GLY A 451 25.04 -15.41 -7.09
C GLY A 451 23.72 -16.06 -7.50
N LEU A 452 23.55 -17.31 -7.08
CA LEU A 452 22.39 -18.14 -7.40
C LEU A 452 21.30 -18.00 -6.33
N GLY A 453 20.21 -17.32 -6.67
CA GLY A 453 19.04 -17.16 -5.81
C GLY A 453 18.32 -18.46 -5.43
N MET A 454 17.17 -18.37 -4.75
CA MET A 454 16.46 -19.54 -4.23
C MET A 454 15.66 -20.29 -5.33
N PRO A 455 15.60 -21.63 -5.27
CA PRO A 455 14.85 -22.49 -6.21
C PRO A 455 13.34 -22.58 -5.93
N TRP A 456 12.93 -22.33 -4.68
CA TRP A 456 11.55 -22.21 -4.22
C TRP A 456 11.53 -21.50 -2.85
N ASP A 457 10.35 -21.19 -2.33
CA ASP A 457 10.14 -20.42 -1.11
C ASP A 457 9.33 -21.25 -0.10
N PRO A 458 9.86 -21.64 1.07
CA PRO A 458 9.10 -22.48 1.99
C PRO A 458 7.95 -21.76 2.68
N SER A 459 7.94 -20.42 2.67
CA SER A 459 6.81 -19.63 3.15
C SER A 459 5.69 -19.47 2.11
N ASP A 460 5.98 -19.74 0.83
CA ASP A 460 5.00 -19.76 -0.26
C ASP A 460 5.28 -20.94 -1.23
N PRO A 461 5.16 -22.21 -0.76
CA PRO A 461 5.58 -23.37 -1.54
C PRO A 461 4.62 -23.71 -2.70
N LYS A 462 3.48 -23.00 -2.78
CA LYS A 462 2.46 -23.08 -3.84
C LYS A 462 2.53 -21.86 -4.80
N ASP A 463 3.60 -21.05 -4.73
CA ASP A 463 3.86 -19.94 -5.67
C ASP A 463 3.81 -20.45 -7.13
N PRO A 464 2.95 -19.88 -8.00
CA PRO A 464 2.80 -20.38 -9.38
C PRO A 464 4.01 -20.09 -10.28
N TYR A 465 4.85 -19.14 -9.92
CA TYR A 465 6.05 -18.79 -10.68
C TYR A 465 7.25 -19.65 -10.31
N LEU A 466 7.31 -20.05 -9.03
CA LEU A 466 8.42 -20.79 -8.41
C LEU A 466 7.92 -21.81 -7.34
N PRO A 467 7.14 -22.83 -7.76
CA PRO A 467 6.53 -23.79 -6.83
C PRO A 467 7.56 -24.77 -6.25
N LYS A 468 7.28 -25.31 -5.07
CA LYS A 468 8.11 -26.38 -4.48
C LYS A 468 8.04 -27.64 -5.37
N PRO A 469 9.18 -28.29 -5.69
CA PRO A 469 9.20 -29.61 -6.32
C PRO A 469 8.40 -30.67 -5.54
N THR A 470 7.70 -31.55 -6.25
CA THR A 470 6.90 -32.64 -5.68
C THR A 470 7.71 -33.88 -5.30
N ASP A 471 9.02 -33.87 -5.55
CA ASP A 471 9.97 -34.93 -5.19
C ASP A 471 10.13 -35.02 -3.66
N PRO A 472 9.84 -36.17 -3.02
CA PRO A 472 9.99 -36.33 -1.56
C PRO A 472 11.46 -36.31 -1.09
N THR A 473 12.44 -36.33 -2.00
CA THR A 473 13.88 -36.18 -1.71
C THR A 473 14.39 -34.75 -1.90
N GLU A 474 13.51 -33.78 -2.17
CA GLU A 474 13.85 -32.35 -2.18
C GLU A 474 14.17 -31.84 -0.77
N PRO A 475 15.38 -31.31 -0.49
CA PRO A 475 15.75 -30.84 0.86
C PRO A 475 14.92 -29.61 1.27
N THR A 476 14.79 -29.35 2.57
CA THR A 476 13.68 -28.54 3.11
C THR A 476 13.96 -27.06 3.35
N ASN A 477 15.22 -26.61 3.33
CA ASN A 477 15.64 -25.24 3.66
C ASN A 477 16.48 -24.64 2.52
N PRO A 478 15.87 -24.30 1.37
CA PRO A 478 16.57 -23.82 0.18
C PRO A 478 17.32 -22.49 0.36
N GLU A 479 16.97 -21.71 1.37
CA GLU A 479 17.24 -20.29 1.51
C GLU A 479 17.70 -19.88 2.93
N ASN A 480 18.12 -18.63 3.07
CA ASN A 480 18.29 -17.96 4.36
C ASN A 480 17.15 -16.93 4.57
N PRO A 481 16.30 -17.06 5.60
CA PRO A 481 15.22 -16.09 5.87
C PRO A 481 15.64 -14.90 6.74
N ASP A 482 16.92 -14.82 7.12
CA ASP A 482 17.53 -13.69 7.83
C ASP A 482 17.55 -12.40 6.99
N ILE A 483 17.51 -11.25 7.67
CA ILE A 483 17.56 -9.92 7.06
C ILE A 483 18.82 -9.11 7.42
N GLU A 484 19.72 -9.63 8.28
CA GLU A 484 20.93 -8.93 8.75
C GLU A 484 22.28 -9.63 8.46
N LYS A 485 22.30 -10.92 8.09
CA LYS A 485 23.57 -11.61 7.77
C LYS A 485 24.11 -11.21 6.38
N GLU A 486 25.44 -11.26 6.26
CA GLU A 486 26.25 -10.71 5.15
C GLU A 486 26.19 -11.63 3.90
N GLU A 487 26.24 -11.16 2.64
CA GLU A 487 26.85 -9.95 2.05
C GLU A 487 25.94 -9.22 1.02
N THR A 488 24.78 -8.72 1.43
CA THR A 488 23.91 -7.86 0.60
C THR A 488 24.47 -6.44 0.42
N TYR A 489 25.63 -6.30 -0.25
CA TYR A 489 26.33 -5.02 -0.48
C TYR A 489 25.57 -4.09 -1.44
N MET A 490 24.62 -3.38 -0.88
CA MET A 490 23.65 -2.54 -1.56
C MET A 490 23.85 -1.07 -1.18
N ARG A 491 24.48 -0.28 -2.06
CA ARG A 491 24.49 1.20 -1.99
C ARG A 491 23.39 1.76 -2.91
N VAL A 492 22.72 2.82 -2.46
CA VAL A 492 21.44 3.27 -3.03
C VAL A 492 21.38 4.78 -3.29
N GLU A 493 20.62 5.18 -4.31
CA GLU A 493 20.12 6.55 -4.48
C GLU A 493 18.59 6.60 -4.71
N ALA A 494 17.89 7.17 -3.74
CA ALA A 494 16.45 7.48 -3.76
C ALA A 494 16.13 8.84 -4.43
N LYS A 495 14.96 9.01 -5.11
CA LYS A 495 14.48 10.31 -5.68
C LYS A 495 12.98 10.38 -6.12
N VAL A 496 12.30 11.51 -5.79
CA VAL A 496 10.87 11.64 -5.37
C VAL A 496 9.72 11.64 -6.47
N LEU A 497 8.57 12.41 -6.59
CA LEU A 497 7.67 13.42 -5.88
C LEU A 497 6.16 13.34 -6.43
N GLN A 498 4.86 13.32 -5.91
CA GLN A 498 3.96 13.20 -4.66
C GLN A 498 2.70 12.23 -4.79
N TRP A 499 2.16 11.26 -3.99
CA TRP A 499 2.40 10.27 -2.88
C TRP A 499 3.55 10.47 -1.88
N ASN A 500 3.76 9.60 -0.87
CA ASN A 500 5.12 9.28 -0.40
C ASN A 500 5.78 8.27 -1.37
N LEU A 501 7.10 8.31 -1.56
CA LEU A 501 7.83 7.14 -2.06
C LEU A 501 9.16 6.94 -1.33
N VAL A 502 9.31 5.75 -0.77
CA VAL A 502 10.57 5.22 -0.24
C VAL A 502 11.24 4.47 -1.39
N SER A 503 12.31 5.03 -1.94
CA SER A 503 13.03 4.41 -3.07
C SER A 503 14.38 3.88 -2.61
N ARG A 504 14.78 2.73 -3.14
CA ARG A 504 15.96 1.99 -2.69
C ARG A 504 16.54 1.19 -3.84
N ASP A 505 17.81 1.37 -4.17
CA ASP A 505 18.46 0.42 -5.07
C ASP A 505 18.67 -0.94 -4.36
N VAL A 506 18.87 -2.02 -5.11
CA VAL A 506 18.97 -3.37 -4.57
C VAL A 506 20.07 -4.15 -5.29
N VAL A 507 20.92 -4.81 -4.49
CA VAL A 507 21.75 -5.92 -4.93
C VAL A 507 21.09 -7.19 -4.37
N LEU A 508 20.87 -8.18 -5.23
CA LEU A 508 20.10 -9.39 -4.94
C LEU A 508 21.04 -10.58 -4.70
N GLU A 509 20.79 -11.41 -3.68
CA GLU A 509 21.61 -12.57 -3.28
C GLU A 509 21.20 -13.90 -3.92
#